data_AF-A0A376CV93-F1
#
_entry.id   AF-A0A376CV93-F1
#
_cell.length_a   1.000
_cell.length_b   1.000
_cell.length_c   1.000
_cell.angle_alpha   90.00
_cell.angle_beta   90.00
_cell.angle_gamma   90.00
#
_symmetry.space_group_name_H-M   'P 1'
#
loop_
_entity.id
_entity.type
_entity.pdbx_description
1 polymer ?
#
loop_
_entity_poly.entity_id
_entity_poly.type
_entity_poly.pdbx_seq_one_letter_code
_entity_poly.pdbx_strand_id
1 'polypeptide(L)'
;MGRPRKFNEREVLAGAITLFGTNGFTAVSVDDVVNQLGLNRSSFYNLYGSKHGLFRAAAETVCAEAEGGRVSDATKDFVVVALVEVAPVSKDLRELTQRAYELCFTGPESLGQHVLARAQRTED
;
A
#
# COMPACT_ATOMS: atom_id res chain seq x y z
N MET A 1 2.18 -27.75 22.00
CA MET A 1 2.73 -26.37 21.95
C MET A 1 3.06 -26.05 20.50
N GLY A 2 2.22 -25.25 19.83
CA GLY A 2 2.41 -24.91 18.42
C GLY A 2 3.56 -23.91 18.27
N ARG A 3 4.53 -24.21 17.39
CA ARG A 3 5.59 -23.28 17.01
C ARG A 3 4.92 -21.98 16.54
N PRO A 4 5.25 -20.81 17.11
CA PRO A 4 4.64 -19.56 16.67
C PRO A 4 4.87 -19.42 15.15
N ARG A 5 3.79 -19.20 14.38
CA ARG A 5 3.89 -18.87 12.95
C ARG A 5 4.89 -17.73 12.83
N LYS A 6 6.01 -17.99 12.15
CA LYS A 6 6.99 -16.95 11.86
C LYS A 6 6.30 -15.97 10.93
N PHE A 7 6.03 -14.78 11.43
CA PHE A 7 5.52 -13.65 10.65
C PHE A 7 6.48 -13.37 9.49
N ASN A 8 5.96 -13.29 8.26
CA ASN A 8 6.71 -12.86 7.10
C ASN A 8 6.33 -11.41 6.79
N GLU A 9 7.20 -10.49 7.18
CA GLU A 9 6.98 -9.05 7.01
C GLU A 9 6.74 -8.67 5.54
N ARG A 10 7.42 -9.34 4.60
CA ARG A 10 7.23 -9.10 3.17
C ARG A 10 5.84 -9.47 2.69
N GLU A 11 5.28 -10.59 3.17
CA GLU A 11 3.92 -11.00 2.82
C GLU A 11 2.88 -10.02 3.36
N VAL A 12 3.11 -9.50 4.58
CA VAL A 12 2.22 -8.51 5.19
C VAL A 12 2.28 -7.18 4.44
N LEU A 13 3.46 -6.72 4.04
CA LEU A 13 3.59 -5.48 3.27
C LEU A 13 3.01 -5.63 1.86
N ALA A 14 3.22 -6.77 1.18
CA ALA A 14 2.57 -7.06 -0.10
C ALA A 14 1.04 -7.10 0.02
N GLY A 15 0.53 -7.72 1.10
CA GLY A 15 -0.89 -7.73 1.43
C GLY A 15 -1.42 -6.33 1.74
N ALA A 16 -0.66 -5.50 2.45
CA ALA A 16 -1.05 -4.12 2.76
C ALA A 16 -1.10 -3.25 1.49
N ILE A 17 -0.14 -3.38 0.58
CA ILE A 17 -0.12 -2.70 -0.71
C ILE A 17 -1.41 -3.03 -1.49
N THR A 18 -1.75 -4.32 -1.56
CA THR A 18 -2.98 -4.77 -2.21
C THR A 18 -4.23 -4.25 -1.49
N LEU A 19 -4.30 -4.42 -0.17
CA LEU A 19 -5.45 -4.03 0.66
C LEU A 19 -5.78 -2.54 0.50
N PHE A 20 -4.78 -1.68 0.69
CA PHE A 20 -4.98 -0.24 0.54
C PHE A 20 -5.18 0.16 -0.92
N GLY A 21 -4.45 -0.47 -1.85
CA GLY A 21 -4.60 -0.21 -3.28
C GLY A 21 -5.99 -0.57 -3.80
N THR A 22 -6.63 -1.61 -3.29
CA THR A 22 -7.99 -2.00 -3.68
C THR A 22 -9.04 -1.14 -2.99
N ASN A 23 -8.96 -1.03 -1.67
CA ASN A 23 -10.07 -0.50 -0.86
C ASN A 23 -9.93 0.98 -0.51
N GLY A 24 -8.77 1.59 -0.72
CA GLY A 24 -8.47 2.96 -0.29
C GLY A 24 -7.92 3.01 1.14
N PHE A 25 -7.28 4.12 1.50
CA PHE A 25 -6.73 4.29 2.84
C PHE A 25 -7.83 4.52 3.88
N THR A 26 -8.83 5.32 3.52
CA THR A 26 -9.90 5.76 4.42
C THR A 26 -10.86 4.63 4.76
N ALA A 27 -11.23 3.82 3.78
CA ALA A 27 -12.19 2.73 3.97
C ALA A 27 -11.63 1.54 4.77
N VAL A 28 -10.31 1.32 4.73
CA VAL A 28 -9.66 0.22 5.48
C VAL A 28 -9.55 0.59 6.96
N SER A 29 -10.13 -0.23 7.83
CA SER A 29 -9.96 -0.11 9.29
C SER A 29 -8.74 -0.89 9.80
N VAL A 30 -8.34 -0.65 11.06
CA VAL A 30 -7.32 -1.50 11.71
C VAL A 30 -7.81 -2.95 11.85
N ASP A 31 -9.11 -3.15 12.04
CA ASP A 31 -9.68 -4.49 12.15
C ASP A 31 -9.64 -5.22 10.81
N ASP A 32 -9.87 -4.54 9.69
CA ASP A 32 -9.65 -5.10 8.35
C ASP A 32 -8.20 -5.49 8.14
N VAL A 33 -7.26 -4.63 8.53
CA VAL A 33 -5.83 -4.90 8.42
C VAL A 33 -5.45 -6.18 9.17
N VAL A 34 -5.84 -6.30 10.45
CA VAL A 34 -5.44 -7.48 11.24
C VAL A 34 -6.10 -8.76 10.74
N ASN A 35 -7.37 -8.67 10.32
CA ASN A 35 -8.11 -9.82 9.80
C ASN A 35 -7.57 -10.28 8.43
N GLN A 36 -7.36 -9.35 7.49
CA GLN A 36 -6.94 -9.68 6.12
C GLN A 36 -5.45 -10.02 6.02
N LEU A 37 -4.60 -9.40 6.85
CA LEU A 37 -3.16 -9.67 6.84
C LEU A 37 -2.75 -10.79 7.81
N GLY A 38 -3.71 -11.43 8.48
CA GLY A 38 -3.47 -12.54 9.41
C GLY A 38 -2.62 -12.13 10.62
N LEU A 39 -2.71 -10.86 11.03
CA LEU A 39 -2.01 -10.33 12.20
C LEU A 39 -2.89 -10.41 13.44
N ASN A 40 -2.27 -10.53 14.61
CA ASN A 40 -2.95 -10.15 15.83
C ASN A 40 -2.73 -8.64 16.09
N ARG A 41 -3.67 -8.03 16.81
CA ARG A 41 -3.68 -6.58 17.08
C ARG A 41 -2.42 -6.10 17.82
N SER A 42 -1.90 -6.89 18.75
CA SER A 42 -0.69 -6.55 19.51
C SER A 42 0.53 -6.48 18.58
N SER A 43 0.74 -7.49 17.73
CA SER A 43 1.82 -7.49 16.73
C SER A 43 1.69 -6.33 15.75
N PHE A 44 0.49 -6.00 15.27
CA PHE A 44 0.27 -4.85 14.40
C PHE A 44 0.75 -3.54 15.05
N TYR A 45 0.30 -3.25 16.27
CA TYR A 45 0.70 -2.03 16.97
C TYR A 45 2.18 -2.03 17.34
N ASN A 46 2.76 -3.17 17.70
CA ASN A 46 4.19 -3.26 18.01
C ASN A 46 5.09 -3.02 16.79
N LEU A 47 4.66 -3.48 15.61
CA LEU A 47 5.45 -3.37 14.37
C LEU A 47 5.26 -2.02 13.68
N TYR A 48 4.00 -1.59 13.53
CA TYR A 48 3.64 -0.46 12.68
C TYR A 48 3.12 0.75 13.46
N GLY A 49 2.77 0.58 14.73
CA GLY A 49 2.23 1.64 15.60
C GLY A 49 0.82 2.13 15.23
N SER A 50 0.47 2.18 13.95
CA SER A 50 -0.81 2.68 13.45
C SER A 50 -1.06 2.24 12.00
N LYS A 51 -2.30 2.47 11.51
CA LYS A 51 -2.64 2.28 10.09
C LYS A 51 -1.77 3.16 9.18
N HIS A 52 -1.47 4.38 9.64
CA HIS A 52 -0.56 5.31 8.96
C HIS A 52 0.87 4.77 8.88
N GLY A 53 1.36 4.16 9.96
CA GLY A 53 2.70 3.55 9.97
C GLY A 53 2.79 2.32 9.06
N LEU A 54 1.74 1.49 8.98
CA LEU A 54 1.68 0.41 8.01
C LEU A 54 1.65 0.94 6.57
N PHE A 55 0.86 1.97 6.30
CA PHE A 55 0.79 2.60 4.98
C PHE A 55 2.15 3.19 4.57
N ARG A 56 2.87 3.82 5.51
CA ARG A 56 4.24 4.28 5.30
C ARG A 56 5.17 3.14 4.91
N ALA A 57 5.19 2.05 5.68
CA ALA A 57 6.04 0.90 5.40
C ALA A 57 5.70 0.25 4.04
N ALA A 58 4.42 0.22 3.67
CA ALA A 58 3.98 -0.22 2.35
C ALA A 58 4.49 0.70 1.24
N ALA A 59 4.41 2.02 1.40
CA ALA A 59 4.93 2.99 0.44
C ALA A 59 6.47 2.92 0.28
N GLU A 60 7.20 2.72 1.38
CA GLU A 60 8.65 2.49 1.36
C GLU A 60 8.99 1.19 0.60
N THR A 61 8.19 0.14 0.81
CA THR A 61 8.32 -1.12 0.06
C THR A 61 8.07 -0.90 -1.42
N VAL A 62 6.99 -0.20 -1.81
CA VAL A 62 6.71 0.14 -3.22
C VAL A 62 7.90 0.84 -3.88
N CYS A 63 8.50 1.82 -3.22
CA CYS A 63 9.69 2.50 -3.75
C CYS A 63 10.85 1.52 -3.97
N ALA A 64 11.17 0.70 -2.96
CA ALA A 64 12.26 -0.25 -3.04
C ALA A 64 12.04 -1.33 -4.14
N GLU A 65 10.80 -1.76 -4.36
CA GLU A 65 10.47 -2.69 -5.44
C GLU A 65 10.59 -2.04 -6.81
N ALA A 66 10.06 -0.83 -6.96
CA ALA A 66 10.09 -0.08 -8.21
C ALA A 66 11.52 0.31 -8.63
N GLU A 67 12.40 0.66 -7.68
CA GLU A 67 13.84 0.86 -7.92
C GLU A 67 14.52 -0.40 -8.44
N GLY A 68 14.07 -1.57 -8.00
CA GLY A 68 14.49 -2.87 -8.52
C GLY A 68 13.81 -3.27 -9.84
N GLY A 69 13.09 -2.36 -10.49
CA GLY A 69 12.36 -2.61 -11.74
C GLY A 69 11.08 -3.43 -11.58
N ARG A 70 10.61 -3.66 -10.36
CA ARG A 70 9.39 -4.43 -10.07
C ARG A 70 8.23 -3.47 -9.82
N VAL A 71 7.53 -3.12 -10.89
CA VAL A 71 6.29 -2.33 -10.84
C VAL A 71 5.14 -3.19 -11.32
N SER A 72 4.12 -3.33 -10.49
CA SER A 72 2.89 -4.08 -10.79
C SER A 72 1.65 -3.18 -10.71
N ASP A 73 0.52 -3.66 -11.20
CA ASP A 73 -0.75 -2.95 -11.07
C ASP A 73 -1.14 -2.70 -9.60
N ALA A 74 -0.85 -3.64 -8.70
CA ALA A 74 -1.08 -3.45 -7.26
C ALA A 74 -0.25 -2.29 -6.69
N THR A 75 1.02 -2.17 -7.09
CA THR A 75 1.85 -1.03 -6.67
C THR A 75 1.33 0.28 -7.23
N LYS A 76 0.90 0.32 -8.50
CA LYS A 76 0.33 1.50 -9.13
C LYS A 76 -1.01 1.91 -8.51
N ASP A 77 -1.86 0.94 -8.21
CA ASP A 77 -3.13 1.14 -7.50
C ASP A 77 -2.91 1.77 -6.12
N PHE A 78 -1.95 1.23 -5.37
CA PHE A 78 -1.54 1.81 -4.09
C PHE A 78 -1.05 3.26 -4.23
N VAL A 79 -0.23 3.55 -5.24
CA VAL A 79 0.27 4.91 -5.49
C VAL A 79 -0.87 5.87 -5.86
N VAL A 80 -1.87 5.43 -6.64
CA VAL A 80 -3.07 6.23 -6.91
C VAL A 80 -3.77 6.60 -5.60
N VAL A 81 -4.03 5.63 -4.73
CA VAL A 81 -4.64 5.87 -3.41
C VAL A 81 -3.79 6.81 -2.55
N ALA A 82 -2.47 6.62 -2.55
CA ALA A 82 -1.54 7.48 -1.82
C ALA A 82 -1.62 8.94 -2.32
N LEU A 83 -1.68 9.15 -3.64
CA LEU A 83 -1.78 10.47 -4.26
C LEU A 83 -3.10 11.18 -3.89
N VAL A 84 -4.21 10.46 -3.88
CA VAL A 84 -5.55 11.07 -3.71
C VAL A 84 -6.00 11.20 -2.27
N GLU A 85 -5.65 10.26 -1.40
CA GLU A 85 -6.18 10.22 -0.03
C GLU A 85 -5.14 10.65 1.01
N VAL A 86 -3.87 10.31 0.81
CA VAL A 86 -2.87 10.37 1.89
C VAL A 86 -1.92 11.55 1.74
N ALA A 87 -1.34 11.76 0.56
CA ALA A 87 -0.40 12.84 0.28
C ALA A 87 -0.95 14.27 0.54
N PRO A 88 -2.25 14.56 0.31
CA PRO A 88 -2.81 15.88 0.62
C PRO A 88 -2.78 16.21 2.11
N VAL A 89 -3.04 15.22 2.97
CA VAL A 89 -3.24 15.41 4.43
C VAL A 89 -2.02 15.01 5.27
N SER A 90 -1.02 14.37 4.66
CA SER A 90 0.17 13.87 5.34
C SER A 90 1.44 14.44 4.70
N LYS A 91 2.10 15.37 5.39
CA LYS A 91 3.34 15.98 4.89
C LYS A 91 4.46 14.94 4.74
N ASP A 92 4.59 14.03 5.70
CA ASP A 92 5.67 13.03 5.70
C ASP A 92 5.50 11.97 4.61
N LEU A 93 4.27 11.66 4.23
CA LEU A 93 3.99 10.72 3.14
C LEU A 93 3.91 11.39 1.77
N ARG A 94 3.75 12.72 1.71
CA ARG A 94 3.70 13.45 0.43
C ARG A 94 4.97 13.26 -0.39
N GLU A 95 6.13 13.43 0.23
CA GLU A 95 7.44 13.28 -0.43
C GLU A 95 7.66 11.82 -0.89
N LEU A 96 7.32 10.86 -0.03
CA LEU A 96 7.42 9.44 -0.35
C LEU A 96 6.47 9.04 -1.49
N THR A 97 5.27 9.61 -1.51
CA THR A 97 4.26 9.38 -2.56
C THR A 97 4.71 9.97 -3.90
N GLN A 98 5.33 11.15 -3.89
CA GLN A 98 5.90 11.77 -5.10
C GLN A 98 7.00 10.88 -5.69
N ARG A 99 7.91 10.37 -4.85
CA ARG A 99 8.94 9.41 -5.27
C ARG A 99 8.32 8.12 -5.83
N ALA A 100 7.32 7.55 -5.17
CA ALA A 100 6.65 6.35 -5.65
C ALA A 100 5.96 6.58 -7.00
N TYR A 101 5.37 7.77 -7.21
CA TYR A 101 4.82 8.16 -8.50
C TYR A 101 5.90 8.21 -9.60
N GLU A 102 7.02 8.87 -9.36
CA GLU A 102 8.14 8.97 -10.31
C GLU A 102 8.73 7.60 -10.67
N LEU A 103 8.75 6.67 -9.71
CA LEU A 103 9.25 5.31 -9.91
C LEU A 103 8.24 4.40 -10.63
N CYS A 104 6.95 4.55 -10.37
CA CYS A 104 5.91 3.65 -10.90
C CYS A 104 5.28 4.13 -12.21
N PHE A 105 5.40 5.41 -12.56
CA PHE A 105 4.77 6.02 -13.73
C PHE A 105 5.78 6.81 -14.57
N THR A 106 5.65 6.70 -15.89
CA THR A 106 6.48 7.44 -16.86
C THR A 106 6.00 8.88 -17.09
N GLY A 107 4.93 9.30 -16.42
CA GLY A 107 4.37 10.65 -16.50
C GLY A 107 2.86 10.68 -16.21
N PRO A 108 2.24 11.88 -16.27
CA PRO A 108 0.82 12.03 -15.95
C PRO A 108 -0.11 11.23 -16.87
N GLU A 109 0.28 11.03 -18.13
CA GLU A 109 -0.51 10.25 -19.09
C GLU A 109 -0.61 8.78 -18.67
N SER A 110 0.50 8.14 -18.26
CA SER A 110 0.46 6.73 -17.83
C SER A 110 -0.27 6.56 -16.50
N LEU A 111 -0.24 7.57 -15.62
CA LEU A 111 -1.11 7.62 -14.44
C LEU A 111 -2.59 7.68 -14.84
N GLY A 112 -2.96 8.59 -15.74
CA GLY A 112 -4.35 8.73 -16.21
C GLY A 112 -4.87 7.46 -16.88
N GLN A 113 -4.07 6.84 -17.75
CA GLN A 113 -4.40 5.55 -18.38
C GLN A 113 -4.62 4.46 -17.33
N HIS A 114 -3.77 4.39 -16.30
CA HIS A 114 -3.91 3.42 -15.21
C HIS A 114 -5.20 3.64 -14.40
N VAL A 115 -5.53 4.89 -14.08
CA VAL A 115 -6.78 5.23 -13.37
C VAL A 115 -8.01 4.85 -14.19
N LEU A 116 -8.01 5.11 -15.50
CA LEU A 116 -9.11 4.72 -16.39
C LEU A 116 -9.23 3.20 -16.51
N ALA A 117 -8.11 2.49 -16.66
CA ALA A 117 -8.11 1.03 -16.71
C ALA A 117 -8.62 0.41 -15.39
N ARG A 118 -8.21 0.98 -14.25
CA ARG A 118 -8.70 0.58 -12.93
C ARG A 118 -10.21 0.74 -12.81
N ALA A 119 -10.78 1.86 -13.28
CA ALA A 119 -12.22 2.13 -13.21
C ALA A 119 -13.07 1.14 -14.04
N GLN A 120 -12.46 0.43 -14.98
CA GLN A 120 -13.11 -0.55 -15.84
C GLN A 120 -12.99 -1.99 -15.32
N ARG A 121 -12.26 -2.23 -14.22
CA ARG A 121 -12.19 -3.56 -13.61
C ARG A 121 -13.52 -3.85 -12.93
N THR A 122 -14.32 -4.73 -13.51
CA THR A 122 -15.50 -5.30 -12.85
C THR A 122 -15.05 -6.15 -11.66
N GLU A 123 -15.77 -6.05 -10.55
CA GLU A 123 -15.70 -7.03 -9.47
C GLU A 123 -16.26 -8.35 -10.03
N ASP A 124 -15.43 -9.39 -10.10
CA ASP A 124 -15.87 -10.77 -10.32
C ASP A 124 -16.48 -11.35 -9.03
#